data_AF-A0A4Q4CFU2-F1
#
_entry.id   AF-A0A4Q4CFU2-F1
#
_cell.length_a   1.000
_cell.length_b   1.000
_cell.length_c   1.000
_cell.angle_alpha   90.00
_cell.angle_beta   90.00
_cell.angle_gamma   90.00
#
_symmetry.space_group_name_H-M   'P 1'
#
loop_
_entity.id
_entity.type
_entity.pdbx_description
1 polymer ?
#
loop_
_entity_poly.entity_id
_entity_poly.type
_entity_poly.pdbx_seq_one_letter_code
_entity_poly.pdbx_strand_id
1 'polypeptide(L)' 'MAPSKTSHLFSPRKAGDRTPLTHEALAADLDAFRHAGGKIEVLGVTRSLQRIGLENTPAPPANAAKSTRA' A
#
# COMPACT_ATOMS: atom_id res chain seq x y z
N MET A 1 9.50 26.27 40.65
CA MET A 1 8.41 25.27 40.46
C MET A 1 8.53 24.76 39.02
N ALA A 2 8.88 23.50 38.81
CA ALA A 2 9.12 22.97 37.45
C ALA A 2 7.79 22.82 36.68
N PRO A 3 7.74 23.12 35.37
CA PRO A 3 6.52 22.98 34.59
C PRO A 3 6.14 21.49 34.43
N SER A 4 5.02 21.10 35.03
CA SER A 4 4.55 19.70 35.15
C SER A 4 3.82 19.16 33.90
N LYS A 5 4.05 19.73 32.71
CA LYS A 5 3.34 19.32 31.48
C LYS A 5 4.26 19.26 30.27
N THR A 6 4.46 18.04 29.78
CA THR A 6 5.23 17.70 28.57
C THR A 6 4.45 17.89 27.27
N SER A 7 3.25 18.48 27.33
CA SER A 7 2.38 18.70 26.16
C SER A 7 3.07 19.48 25.03
N HIS A 8 4.05 20.32 25.35
CA HIS A 8 4.82 21.09 24.37
C HIS A 8 5.82 20.23 23.58
N LEU A 9 6.14 19.01 24.03
CA LEU A 9 7.05 18.10 23.32
C LEU A 9 6.39 17.46 22.09
N PHE A 10 5.05 17.46 22.02
CA PHE A 10 4.31 16.91 20.91
C PHE A 10 3.79 18.04 20.04
N SER A 11 4.48 18.29 18.93
CA SER A 11 3.93 19.16 17.88
C SER A 11 2.64 18.52 17.35
N PRO A 12 1.51 19.27 17.27
CA PRO A 12 0.30 18.76 16.65
C PRO A 12 0.63 18.39 15.20
N ARG A 13 0.31 17.15 14.82
CA ARG A 13 0.41 16.73 13.41
C ARG A 13 -0.42 17.72 12.59
N LYS A 14 0.18 18.34 11.57
CA LYS A 14 -0.57 19.12 10.58
C LYS A 14 -1.75 18.27 10.13
N ALA A 15 -2.94 18.86 10.12
CA ALA A 15 -4.15 18.20 9.63
C ALA A 15 -3.78 17.61 8.27
N GLY A 16 -3.71 16.28 8.20
CA GLY A 16 -3.11 15.60 7.08
C GLY A 16 -3.82 16.01 5.80
N ASP A 17 -3.05 16.34 4.77
CA ASP A 17 -3.56 16.37 3.41
C ASP A 17 -4.08 14.98 3.10
N ARG A 18 -5.39 14.79 3.35
CA ARG A 18 -6.11 13.60 2.99
C ARG A 18 -6.52 13.77 1.54
N THR A 19 -5.54 13.78 0.65
CA THR A 19 -5.84 13.53 -0.76
C THR A 19 -6.58 12.19 -0.82
N PRO A 20 -7.80 12.17 -1.37
CA PRO A 20 -8.56 10.93 -1.43
C PRO A 20 -7.75 9.91 -2.23
N LEU A 21 -7.60 8.71 -1.66
CA LEU A 21 -6.87 7.62 -2.31
C LEU A 21 -7.74 7.07 -3.45
N THR A 22 -7.61 7.67 -4.63
CA THR A 22 -8.30 7.23 -5.84
C THR A 22 -7.43 6.28 -6.63
N HIS A 23 -8.07 5.42 -7.42
CA HIS A 23 -7.37 4.52 -8.33
C HIS A 23 -6.51 5.29 -9.35
N GLU A 24 -7.03 6.41 -9.86
CA GLU A 24 -6.33 7.26 -10.83
C GLU A 24 -5.05 7.87 -10.25
N ALA A 25 -5.11 8.39 -9.01
CA ALA A 25 -3.95 8.95 -8.34
C ALA A 25 -2.85 7.88 -8.13
N LEU A 26 -3.25 6.68 -7.70
CA LEU A 26 -2.33 5.56 -7.57
C LEU A 26 -1.69 5.15 -8.90
N ALA A 27 -2.45 5.12 -9.99
CA ALA A 27 -1.91 4.79 -11.30
C ALA A 27 -0.86 5.83 -11.75
N ALA A 28 -1.15 7.12 -11.59
CA ALA A 28 -0.23 8.20 -11.92
C ALA A 28 1.08 8.11 -11.11
N ASP A 29 1.00 7.82 -9.81
CA ASP A 29 2.17 7.68 -8.94
C ASP A 29 3.03 6.47 -9.32
N LEU A 30 2.40 5.33 -9.65
CA LEU A 30 3.10 4.12 -10.10
C LEU A 30 3.83 4.37 -11.42
N ASP A 31 3.22 5.11 -12.34
CA ASP A 31 3.84 5.46 -13.61
C ASP A 31 5.01 6.43 -13.40
N ALA A 32 4.84 7.47 -12.58
CA ALA A 32 5.93 8.39 -12.24
C ALA A 32 7.12 7.65 -11.60
N PHE A 33 6.85 6.72 -10.68
CA PHE A 33 7.86 5.89 -10.05
C PHE A 33 8.62 5.03 -11.07
N ARG A 34 7.92 4.41 -12.02
CA ARG A 34 8.52 3.62 -13.10
C ARG A 34 9.36 4.48 -14.04
N HIS A 35 8.89 5.66 -14.41
CA HIS A 35 9.63 6.60 -15.27
C HIS A 35 10.92 7.10 -14.60
N ALA A 36 10.93 7.24 -13.28
CA ALA A 36 12.13 7.56 -12.51
C ALA A 36 13.13 6.38 -12.40
N GLY A 37 12.85 5.24 -13.02
CA GLY A 37 13.68 4.03 -12.96
C GLY A 37 13.42 3.16 -11.73
N GLY A 38 12.34 3.43 -10.99
CA GLY A 38 11.94 2.63 -9.84
C GLY A 38 11.40 1.26 -10.26
N LYS A 39 11.77 0.22 -9.49
CA LYS A 39 11.29 -1.15 -9.67
C LYS A 39 10.65 -1.63 -8.37
N ILE A 40 9.42 -2.12 -8.48
CA ILE A 40 8.71 -2.73 -7.34
C ILE A 40 9.01 -4.21 -7.38
N GLU A 41 9.76 -4.71 -6.40
CA GLU A 41 10.04 -6.13 -6.23
C GLU A 41 9.17 -6.71 -5.12
N VAL A 42 8.59 -7.88 -5.37
CA VAL A 42 7.80 -8.61 -4.38
C VAL A 42 8.75 -9.50 -3.59
N LEU A 43 9.12 -9.07 -2.38
CA LEU A 43 10.08 -9.79 -1.53
C LEU A 43 9.50 -11.05 -0.85
N GLY A 44 8.21 -11.33 -1.05
CA GLY A 44 7.52 -12.49 -0.51
C GLY A 44 6.02 -12.22 -0.34
N VAL A 45 5.24 -13.26 -0.07
CA VAL A 45 3.81 -13.15 0.25
C VAL A 45 3.65 -13.20 1.77
N THR A 46 4.03 -12.13 2.46
CA THR A 46 3.74 -12.01 3.89
C THR A 46 2.28 -11.62 4.06
N ARG A 47 1.45 -12.53 4.57
CA ARG A 47 0.04 -12.27 4.87
C ARG A 47 -0.08 -11.39 6.11
N SER A 48 0.15 -10.09 6.00
CA SER A 48 -0.18 -9.14 7.07
C SER A 48 -1.70 -8.99 7.16
N LEU A 49 -2.27 -9.25 8.35
CA LEU A 49 -3.69 -9.08 8.72
C LEU A 49 -4.71 -10.09 8.18
N GLN A 50 -4.31 -11.18 7.51
CA GLN A 50 -5.21 -12.30 7.23
C GLN A 50 -5.12 -13.35 8.35
N ARG A 51 -6.26 -13.74 8.94
CA ARG A 51 -6.31 -14.93 9.82
C ARG A 51 -5.80 -16.14 9.04
N ILE A 52 -4.73 -16.75 9.50
CA ILE A 52 -4.19 -17.98 8.91
C ILE A 52 -5.05 -19.13 9.45
N GLY A 53 -5.86 -19.72 8.57
CA GLY A 53 -6.62 -20.93 8.86
C GLY A 53 -8.09 -20.83 8.45
N LEU A 54 -8.38 -21.14 7.18
CA LEU A 54 -9.25 -22.27 6.81
C LEU A 54 -9.28 -22.42 5.29
N GLU A 55 -8.85 -23.61 4.89
CA GLU A 55 -9.00 -24.26 3.59
C GLU A 55 -8.12 -23.84 2.40
N ASN A 56 -7.46 -24.87 1.87
CA ASN A 56 -6.62 -24.89 0.69
C ASN A 56 -7.50 -24.60 -0.52
N THR A 57 -7.37 -23.41 -1.11
CA THR A 57 -7.65 -23.28 -2.55
C THR A 57 -6.32 -23.07 -3.25
N PRO A 58 -5.88 -24.00 -4.12
CA PRO A 58 -4.68 -23.76 -4.92
C PRO A 58 -4.89 -22.47 -5.72
N ALA A 59 -3.93 -21.56 -5.61
CA ALA A 59 -3.95 -20.29 -6.34
C ALA A 59 -4.13 -20.56 -7.85
N PRO A 60 -5.02 -19.84 -8.55
CA PRO A 60 -5.11 -19.97 -10.00
C PRO A 60 -3.75 -19.54 -10.61
N PRO A 61 -3.24 -20.26 -11.63
CA PRO A 61 -1.97 -19.92 -12.25
C PRO A 61 -2.08 -18.52 -12.87
N ALA A 62 -1.18 -17.62 -12.44
CA ALA A 62 -1.02 -16.27 -12.96
C ALA A 62 -0.42 -16.27 -14.37
N ASN A 63 -1.02 -17.00 -15.30
CA ASN A 63 -0.64 -17.03 -16.72
C ASN A 63 -1.72 -17.72 -17.60
N ALA A 64 -2.93 -17.17 -17.67
CA ALA A 64 -3.96 -17.63 -18.63
C ALA A 64 -5.00 -16.56 -19.02
N ALA A 65 -4.58 -15.30 -19.18
CA ALA A 65 -5.44 -14.28 -19.80
C ALA A 65 -4.67 -13.43 -20.83
N LYS A 66 -3.98 -14.12 -21.74
CA LYS A 66 -3.90 -13.67 -23.13
C LYS A 66 -4.71 -14.67 -23.96
N SER A 67 -5.54 -14.13 -24.84
CA SER A 67 -6.32 -14.77 -25.90
C SER A 67 -7.80 -15.04 -25.60
N THR A 68 -8.62 -14.17 -26.21
CA THR A 68 -9.74 -14.48 -27.11
C THR A 68 -11.00 -13.68 -26.74
N ARG A 69 -11.21 -12.57 -27.47
CA ARG A 69 -12.52 -11.93 -27.61
C ARG A 69 -13.08 -12.44 -28.94
N ALA A 70 -14.21 -13.14 -28.87
CA ALA A 70 -15.07 -13.46 -30.02
C ALA A 70 -15.82 -12.20 -30.47
#